data_AF-A0A2S6IDE7-F1
#
_entry.id   AF-A0A2S6IDE7-F1
#
_cell.length_a   1.000
_cell.length_b   1.000
_cell.length_c   1.000
_cell.angle_alpha   90.00
_cell.angle_beta   90.00
_cell.angle_gamma   90.00
#
_symmetry.space_group_name_H-M   'P 1'
#
loop_
_entity.id
_entity.type
_entity.pdbx_description
1 polymer ?
#
loop_
_entity_poly.entity_id
_entity_poly.type
_entity_poly.pdbx_seq_one_letter_code
_entity_poly.pdbx_strand_id
1 'polypeptide(L)'
;MSSTARQVPASGPHATRTAPAGAAAALLRAARRLPAPAVGIALALGAVLADAHAVLVQHLHATGSAEPAQWLGRLTLQQYWILIPVGALALLARVGAGRWRAGRVAALLLAVGPVVHVALTCAALVWGALLGRGDLPAQVMVVEALSLLTYPGLLLCGALLLRAGGPAVAWGALLLAGFLADLFLLHVMAVAYVLLSAVVVATASRVRAG
;
A
#
# COMPACT_ATOMS: atom_id res chain seq x y z
N MET A 1 18.16 -75.30 -7.47
CA MET A 1 16.77 -74.81 -7.51
C MET A 1 16.81 -73.29 -7.43
N SER A 2 16.30 -72.64 -8.47
CA SER A 2 16.43 -71.21 -8.75
C SER A 2 15.65 -70.34 -7.76
N SER A 3 16.27 -69.27 -7.27
CA SER A 3 15.56 -68.18 -6.58
C SER A 3 16.07 -66.83 -7.10
N THR A 4 15.39 -66.34 -8.13
CA THR A 4 15.57 -65.04 -8.75
C THR A 4 14.89 -63.98 -7.87
N ALA A 5 15.63 -63.42 -6.91
CA ALA A 5 15.15 -62.29 -6.12
C ALA A 5 15.25 -61.00 -6.96
N ARG A 6 14.11 -60.58 -7.51
CA ARG A 6 13.95 -59.35 -8.28
C ARG A 6 13.98 -58.16 -7.29
N GLN A 7 15.09 -57.43 -7.24
CA GLN A 7 15.16 -56.17 -6.49
C GLN A 7 14.28 -55.12 -7.17
N VAL A 8 13.23 -54.70 -6.48
CA VAL A 8 12.40 -53.55 -6.83
C VAL A 8 13.17 -52.29 -6.40
N PRO A 9 13.40 -51.30 -7.28
CA PRO A 9 14.03 -50.06 -6.86
C PRO A 9 13.08 -49.33 -5.91
N ALA A 10 13.55 -49.07 -4.70
CA ALA A 10 12.87 -48.20 -3.76
C ALA A 10 12.70 -46.83 -4.40
N SER A 11 11.46 -46.51 -4.75
CA SER A 11 11.00 -45.16 -5.09
C SER A 11 11.49 -44.20 -4.00
N GLY A 12 12.48 -43.38 -4.35
CA GLY A 12 13.04 -42.38 -3.45
C GLY A 12 11.92 -41.46 -2.94
N PRO A 13 11.96 -41.05 -1.66
CA PRO A 13 10.97 -40.14 -1.14
C PRO A 13 11.02 -38.85 -1.95
N HIS A 14 9.86 -38.50 -2.52
CA HIS A 14 9.57 -37.21 -3.10
C HIS A 14 10.30 -36.10 -2.34
N ALA A 15 11.21 -35.43 -3.04
CA ALA A 15 11.67 -34.11 -2.65
C ALA A 15 10.43 -33.22 -2.51
N THR A 16 9.94 -33.12 -1.28
CA THR A 16 8.88 -32.19 -0.89
C THR A 16 9.38 -30.80 -1.25
N ARG A 17 8.78 -30.24 -2.30
CA ARG A 17 8.94 -28.84 -2.73
C ARG A 17 9.01 -27.92 -1.51
N THR A 18 10.20 -27.41 -1.20
CA THR A 18 10.42 -26.25 -0.33
C THR A 18 10.04 -24.94 -1.05
N ALA A 19 8.96 -24.96 -1.84
CA ALA A 19 8.54 -23.86 -2.70
C ALA A 19 7.94 -22.62 -1.98
N PRO A 20 7.24 -22.71 -0.81
CA PRO A 20 6.56 -21.53 -0.26
C PRO A 20 7.53 -20.57 0.48
N ALA A 21 8.60 -21.09 1.07
CA ALA A 21 9.58 -20.26 1.78
C ALA A 21 10.43 -19.40 0.82
N GLY A 22 10.71 -19.90 -0.38
CA GLY A 22 11.48 -19.20 -1.40
C GLY A 22 10.75 -18.02 -2.02
N ALA A 23 9.46 -18.16 -2.31
CA ALA A 23 8.62 -17.11 -2.88
C ALA A 23 8.43 -15.93 -1.91
N ALA A 24 8.09 -16.20 -0.65
CA ALA A 24 7.99 -15.17 0.38
C ALA A 24 9.32 -14.42 0.58
N ALA A 25 10.45 -15.14 0.63
CA ALA A 25 11.77 -14.54 0.73
C ALA A 25 12.16 -13.70 -0.51
N ALA A 26 11.72 -14.08 -1.71
CA ALA A 26 11.90 -13.29 -2.92
C ALA A 26 11.08 -11.99 -2.88
N LEU A 27 9.81 -12.05 -2.46
CA LEU A 27 8.94 -10.89 -2.29
C LEU A 27 9.46 -9.92 -1.23
N LEU A 28 9.91 -10.44 -0.08
CA LEU A 28 10.56 -9.63 0.96
C LEU A 28 11.80 -8.90 0.42
N ARG A 29 12.60 -9.55 -0.43
CA ARG A 29 13.77 -8.93 -1.07
C ARG A 29 13.38 -7.87 -2.10
N ALA A 30 12.33 -8.09 -2.88
CA ALA A 30 11.82 -7.12 -3.85
C ALA A 30 11.26 -5.88 -3.15
N ALA A 31 10.45 -6.05 -2.10
CA ALA A 31 9.90 -4.95 -1.30
C ALA A 31 11.00 -4.08 -0.65
N ARG A 32 12.09 -4.69 -0.18
CA ARG A 32 13.26 -3.96 0.38
C ARG A 32 14.04 -3.17 -0.68
N ARG A 33 13.93 -3.53 -1.96
CA ARG A 33 14.61 -2.88 -3.07
C ARG A 33 13.83 -1.71 -3.67
N LEU A 34 12.60 -1.44 -3.20
CA LEU A 34 11.87 -0.25 -3.63
C LEU A 34 12.73 0.99 -3.35
N PRO A 35 13.08 1.77 -4.38
CA PRO A 35 13.90 2.95 -4.18
C PRO A 35 13.13 3.98 -3.34
N ALA A 36 13.79 4.59 -2.36
CA ALA A 36 13.16 5.61 -1.51
C ALA A 36 12.51 6.77 -2.30
N PRO A 37 13.08 7.23 -3.44
CA PRO A 37 12.40 8.17 -4.32
C PRO A 37 11.03 7.68 -4.81
N ALA A 38 10.87 6.41 -5.17
CA ALA A 38 9.58 5.88 -5.60
C ALA A 38 8.55 5.89 -4.46
N VAL A 39 8.98 5.62 -3.22
CA VAL A 39 8.12 5.72 -2.03
C VAL A 39 7.71 7.17 -1.77
N GLY A 40 8.66 8.10 -1.87
CA GLY A 40 8.37 9.54 -1.77
C GLY A 40 7.39 10.02 -2.85
N ILE A 41 7.61 9.61 -4.11
CA ILE A 41 6.72 9.95 -5.23
C ILE A 41 5.31 9.40 -4.98
N ALA A 42 5.18 8.13 -4.55
CA ALA A 42 3.88 7.55 -4.24
C ALA A 42 3.14 8.34 -3.14
N LEU A 43 3.83 8.73 -2.06
CA LEU A 43 3.25 9.54 -0.99
C LEU A 43 2.82 10.93 -1.47
N ALA A 44 3.65 11.58 -2.30
CA ALA A 44 3.34 12.90 -2.86
C ALA A 44 2.16 12.84 -3.84
N LEU A 45 2.13 11.84 -4.73
CA LEU A 45 1.00 11.64 -5.65
C LEU A 45 -0.30 11.33 -4.89
N GLY A 46 -0.22 10.51 -3.84
CA GLY A 46 -1.36 10.27 -2.95
C GLY A 46 -1.86 11.58 -2.32
N ALA A 47 -0.95 12.40 -1.79
CA ALA A 47 -1.30 13.69 -1.19
C ALA A 47 -2.00 14.64 -2.18
N VAL A 48 -1.46 14.76 -3.40
CA VAL A 48 -2.04 15.61 -4.45
C VAL A 48 -3.42 15.10 -4.90
N LEU A 49 -3.57 13.78 -5.06
CA LEU A 49 -4.85 13.18 -5.44
C LEU A 49 -5.91 13.34 -4.36
N ALA A 50 -5.51 13.30 -3.09
CA ALA A 50 -6.41 13.52 -1.97
C ALA A 50 -6.90 14.98 -1.91
N ASP A 51 -6.01 15.94 -2.16
CA ASP A 51 -6.37 17.35 -2.24
C ASP A 51 -7.27 17.65 -3.46
N ALA A 52 -6.94 17.06 -4.61
CA ALA A 52 -7.78 17.15 -5.81
C ALA A 52 -9.18 16.54 -5.58
N HIS A 53 -9.26 15.42 -4.85
CA HIS A 53 -10.52 14.80 -4.46
C HIS A 53 -11.35 15.76 -3.58
N ALA A 54 -10.73 16.37 -2.57
CA ALA A 54 -11.38 17.34 -1.69
C ALA A 54 -11.98 18.51 -2.47
N VAL A 55 -11.21 19.11 -3.37
CA VAL A 55 -11.65 20.22 -4.23
C VAL A 55 -12.80 19.79 -5.14
N LEU A 56 -12.71 18.59 -5.72
CA LEU A 56 -13.75 18.03 -6.58
C LEU A 56 -15.07 17.83 -5.81
N VAL A 57 -15.00 17.27 -4.59
CA VAL A 57 -16.19 17.09 -3.73
C VAL A 57 -16.81 18.43 -3.35
N GLN A 58 -16.00 19.43 -3.00
CA GLN A 58 -16.51 20.79 -2.72
C GLN A 58 -17.21 21.39 -3.94
N HIS A 59 -16.61 21.25 -5.13
CA HIS A 59 -17.20 21.73 -6.38
C HIS A 59 -18.52 21.02 -6.71
N LEU A 60 -18.59 19.71 -6.48
CA LEU A 60 -19.79 18.90 -6.66
C LEU A 60 -20.94 19.38 -5.77
N HIS A 61 -20.66 19.58 -4.48
CA HIS A 61 -21.66 20.11 -3.54
C HIS A 61 -22.12 21.52 -3.94
N ALA A 62 -21.22 22.36 -4.45
CA ALA A 62 -21.55 23.72 -4.89
C ALA A 62 -22.38 23.76 -6.17
N THR A 63 -22.20 22.81 -7.08
CA THR A 63 -22.83 22.82 -8.42
C THR A 63 -24.01 21.86 -8.58
N GLY A 64 -24.20 20.91 -7.65
CA GLY A 64 -25.26 19.90 -7.73
C GLY A 64 -25.10 18.91 -8.89
N SER A 65 -23.90 18.81 -9.49
CA SER A 65 -23.62 17.92 -10.61
C SER A 65 -23.59 16.44 -10.17
N ALA A 66 -24.33 15.56 -10.84
CA ALA A 66 -24.66 14.25 -10.28
C ALA A 66 -23.75 13.08 -10.73
N GLU A 67 -23.54 12.80 -12.02
CA GLU A 67 -22.97 11.47 -12.38
C GLU A 67 -21.47 11.44 -12.75
N PRO A 68 -20.96 12.24 -13.71
CA PRO A 68 -19.58 12.09 -14.18
C PRO A 68 -18.55 12.47 -13.10
N ALA A 69 -18.89 13.48 -12.31
CA ALA A 69 -18.01 14.01 -11.29
C ALA A 69 -18.05 13.17 -10.00
N GLN A 70 -19.14 12.44 -9.71
CA GLN A 70 -19.15 11.43 -8.63
C GLN A 70 -18.25 10.24 -8.96
N TRP A 71 -18.24 9.77 -10.21
CA TRP A 71 -17.32 8.72 -10.65
C TRP A 71 -15.85 9.16 -10.52
N LEU A 72 -15.52 10.37 -10.99
CA LEU A 72 -14.17 10.91 -10.89
C LEU A 72 -13.74 11.12 -9.42
N GLY A 73 -14.67 11.56 -8.57
CA GLY A 73 -14.49 11.63 -7.12
C GLY A 73 -14.16 10.27 -6.53
N ARG A 74 -14.91 9.23 -6.90
CA ARG A 74 -14.66 7.87 -6.43
C ARG A 74 -13.32 7.31 -6.93
N LEU A 75 -12.93 7.59 -8.18
CA LEU A 75 -11.65 7.16 -8.73
C LEU A 75 -10.48 7.82 -8.00
N THR A 76 -10.55 9.13 -7.78
CA THR A 76 -9.52 9.88 -7.03
C THR A 76 -9.40 9.38 -5.60
N LEU A 77 -10.53 9.14 -4.92
CA LEU A 77 -10.60 8.51 -3.60
C LEU A 77 -9.83 7.18 -3.58
N GLN A 78 -10.18 6.26 -4.48
CA GLN A 78 -9.55 4.94 -4.56
C GLN A 78 -8.04 5.00 -4.79
N GLN A 79 -7.54 5.98 -5.55
CA GLN A 79 -6.11 6.07 -5.82
C GLN A 79 -5.32 6.57 -4.62
N TYR A 80 -5.73 7.65 -3.97
CA TYR A 80 -4.95 8.18 -2.84
C TYR A 80 -5.03 7.28 -1.61
N TRP A 81 -6.17 6.61 -1.40
CA TRP A 81 -6.36 5.62 -0.32
C TRP A 81 -5.44 4.42 -0.42
N ILE A 82 -4.74 4.23 -1.55
CA ILE A 82 -3.81 3.12 -1.72
C ILE A 82 -2.37 3.59 -1.82
N LEU A 83 -2.12 4.72 -2.48
CA LEU A 83 -0.78 5.29 -2.54
C LEU A 83 -0.22 5.62 -1.15
N ILE A 84 -1.04 6.19 -0.26
CA ILE A 84 -0.60 6.55 1.10
C ILE A 84 -0.30 5.30 1.96
N PRO A 85 -1.18 4.29 2.05
CA PRO A 85 -0.90 3.07 2.81
C PRO A 85 0.21 2.21 2.22
N VAL A 86 0.30 2.12 0.89
CA VAL A 86 1.43 1.43 0.24
C VAL A 86 2.73 2.16 0.56
N GLY A 87 2.74 3.49 0.53
CA GLY A 87 3.87 4.28 0.99
C GLY A 87 4.25 3.99 2.44
N ALA A 88 3.28 3.98 3.35
CA ALA A 88 3.47 3.69 4.77
C ALA A 88 4.02 2.26 5.01
N LEU A 89 3.43 1.26 4.35
CA LEU A 89 3.91 -0.13 4.41
C LEU A 89 5.32 -0.26 3.84
N ALA A 90 5.67 0.48 2.78
CA ALA A 90 7.01 0.49 2.20
C ALA A 90 8.04 1.08 3.16
N LEU A 91 7.70 2.15 3.88
CA LEU A 91 8.55 2.70 4.94
C LEU A 91 8.73 1.68 6.08
N LEU A 92 7.64 1.06 6.54
CA LEU A 92 7.69 0.09 7.63
C LEU A 92 8.48 -1.18 7.24
N ALA A 93 8.29 -1.68 6.02
CA ALA A 93 9.05 -2.78 5.45
C ALA A 93 10.55 -2.46 5.37
N ARG A 94 10.89 -1.24 4.92
CA ARG A 94 12.28 -0.79 4.82
C ARG A 94 12.99 -0.81 6.17
N VAL A 95 12.32 -0.34 7.22
CA VAL A 95 12.91 -0.25 8.57
C VAL A 95 12.88 -1.59 9.32
N GLY A 96 11.87 -2.43 9.05
CA GLY A 96 11.59 -3.59 9.89
C GLY A 96 11.73 -4.98 9.27
N ALA A 97 11.77 -5.13 7.94
CA ALA A 97 11.68 -6.46 7.30
C ALA A 97 12.81 -7.43 7.70
N GLY A 98 13.98 -6.91 8.08
CA GLY A 98 15.10 -7.72 8.56
C GLY A 98 15.21 -7.83 10.09
N ARG A 99 14.36 -7.13 10.85
CA ARG A 99 14.57 -6.92 12.30
C ARG A 99 13.40 -7.43 13.16
N TRP A 100 12.16 -7.39 12.68
CA TRP A 100 10.99 -7.75 13.50
C TRP A 100 9.77 -8.18 12.66
N ARG A 101 8.80 -8.84 13.33
CA ARG A 101 7.66 -9.49 12.67
C ARG A 101 6.80 -8.52 11.86
N ALA A 102 6.49 -7.33 12.37
CA ALA A 102 5.60 -6.39 11.68
C ALA A 102 6.22 -5.85 10.38
N GLY A 103 7.54 -5.64 10.32
CA GLY A 103 8.19 -5.25 9.07
C GLY A 103 8.16 -6.35 8.00
N ARG A 104 8.15 -7.62 8.39
CA ARG A 104 7.93 -8.75 7.46
C ARG A 104 6.48 -8.79 6.97
N VAL A 105 5.53 -8.59 7.88
CA VAL A 105 4.10 -8.48 7.52
C VAL A 105 3.89 -7.32 6.54
N ALA A 106 4.46 -6.14 6.81
CA ALA A 106 4.35 -4.99 5.91
C ALA A 106 4.91 -5.29 4.51
N ALA A 107 6.05 -5.97 4.43
CA ALA A 107 6.64 -6.37 3.16
C ALA A 107 5.82 -7.42 2.40
N LEU A 108 5.12 -8.31 3.10
CA LEU A 108 4.16 -9.24 2.48
C LEU A 108 2.91 -8.51 1.98
N LEU A 109 2.38 -7.57 2.75
CA LEU A 109 1.23 -6.76 2.36
C LEU A 109 1.55 -5.92 1.11
N LEU A 110 2.76 -5.38 0.98
CA LEU A 110 3.22 -4.68 -0.23
C LEU A 110 3.27 -5.56 -1.48
N ALA A 111 3.47 -6.86 -1.33
CA ALA A 111 3.53 -7.76 -2.47
C ALA A 111 2.15 -8.06 -3.05
N VAL A 112 1.12 -8.00 -2.22
CA VAL A 112 -0.25 -8.40 -2.58
C VAL A 112 -1.16 -7.19 -2.80
N GLY A 113 -1.06 -6.17 -1.94
CA GLY A 113 -1.93 -4.99 -1.93
C GLY A 113 -2.00 -4.24 -3.27
N PRO A 114 -0.87 -3.90 -3.92
CA PRO A 114 -0.89 -3.21 -5.20
C PRO A 114 -1.56 -4.01 -6.32
N VAL A 115 -1.45 -5.34 -6.33
CA VAL A 115 -2.08 -6.20 -7.34
C VAL A 115 -3.60 -6.20 -7.16
N VAL A 116 -4.07 -6.33 -5.93
CA VAL A 116 -5.50 -6.24 -5.60
C VAL A 116 -6.04 -4.85 -5.96
N HIS A 117 -5.27 -3.78 -5.74
CA HIS A 117 -5.65 -2.43 -6.13
C HIS A 117 -5.78 -2.24 -7.63
N VAL A 118 -4.80 -2.71 -8.41
CA VAL A 118 -4.87 -2.63 -9.88
C VAL A 118 -6.13 -3.34 -10.38
N ALA A 119 -6.44 -4.52 -9.83
CA ALA A 119 -7.67 -5.23 -10.17
C ALA A 119 -8.94 -4.42 -9.84
N LEU A 120 -9.00 -3.80 -8.65
CA LEU A 120 -10.13 -2.96 -8.25
C LEU A 120 -10.25 -1.68 -9.08
N THR A 121 -9.13 -1.04 -9.40
CA THR A 121 -9.08 0.14 -10.27
C THR A 121 -9.57 -0.21 -11.67
N CYS A 122 -9.07 -1.30 -12.26
CA CYS A 122 -9.55 -1.76 -13.55
C CYS A 122 -11.05 -2.08 -13.52
N ALA A 123 -11.53 -2.76 -12.47
CA ALA A 123 -12.96 -3.02 -12.30
C ALA A 123 -13.78 -1.72 -12.22
N ALA A 124 -13.31 -0.71 -11.47
CA ALA A 124 -13.98 0.59 -11.35
C ALA A 124 -13.97 1.40 -12.66
N LEU A 125 -12.88 1.32 -13.44
CA LEU A 125 -12.81 1.93 -14.77
C LEU A 125 -13.79 1.25 -15.74
N VAL A 126 -13.82 -0.08 -15.77
CA VAL A 126 -14.76 -0.84 -16.62
C VAL A 126 -16.20 -0.55 -16.22
N TRP A 127 -16.52 -0.59 -14.93
CA TRP A 127 -17.88 -0.41 -14.44
C TRP A 127 -18.38 1.04 -14.56
N GLY A 128 -17.53 2.02 -14.23
CA GLY A 128 -17.91 3.42 -14.24
C GLY A 128 -17.72 4.12 -15.59
N ALA A 129 -16.54 3.99 -16.20
CA ALA A 129 -16.23 4.72 -17.43
C ALA A 129 -16.81 4.05 -18.69
N LEU A 130 -16.82 2.72 -18.75
CA LEU A 130 -17.30 2.01 -19.95
C LEU A 130 -18.79 1.66 -19.90
N LEU A 131 -19.35 1.41 -18.71
CA LEU A 131 -20.77 1.03 -18.57
C LEU A 131 -21.65 2.19 -18.05
N GLY A 132 -21.07 3.35 -17.74
CA GLY A 132 -21.81 4.54 -17.31
C GLY A 132 -22.54 4.38 -15.98
N ARG A 133 -22.11 3.46 -15.11
CA ARG A 133 -22.75 3.18 -13.82
C ARG A 133 -22.01 3.90 -12.70
N GLY A 134 -22.71 4.77 -11.96
CA GLY A 134 -22.16 5.47 -10.79
C GLY A 134 -22.07 4.59 -9.53
N ASP A 135 -22.75 3.45 -9.55
CA ASP A 135 -22.93 2.50 -8.46
C ASP A 135 -22.07 1.25 -8.64
N LEU A 136 -21.25 0.93 -7.64
CA LEU A 136 -20.51 -0.33 -7.60
C LEU A 136 -21.44 -1.46 -7.09
N PRO A 137 -21.27 -2.71 -7.57
CA PRO A 137 -22.04 -3.84 -7.06
C PRO A 137 -21.92 -3.97 -5.54
N ALA A 138 -22.96 -4.45 -4.85
CA ALA A 138 -22.98 -4.58 -3.39
C ALA A 138 -21.77 -5.37 -2.83
N GLN A 139 -21.23 -6.32 -3.59
CA GLN A 139 -20.02 -7.07 -3.24
C GLN A 139 -18.76 -6.20 -3.19
N VAL A 140 -18.72 -5.15 -4.01
CA VAL A 140 -17.62 -4.17 -4.04
C VAL A 140 -17.78 -3.15 -2.91
N MET A 141 -19.00 -2.86 -2.45
CA MET A 141 -19.22 -2.04 -1.24
C MET A 141 -18.67 -2.71 0.03
N VAL A 142 -18.66 -4.04 0.11
CA VAL A 142 -17.99 -4.76 1.21
C VAL A 142 -16.47 -4.54 1.15
N VAL A 143 -15.88 -4.50 -0.04
CA VAL A 143 -14.45 -4.18 -0.24
C VAL A 143 -14.16 -2.72 0.13
N GLU A 144 -15.08 -1.81 -0.16
CA GLU A 144 -15.02 -0.41 0.28
C GLU A 144 -15.11 -0.30 1.82
N ALA A 145 -15.97 -1.07 2.48
CA ALA A 145 -16.00 -1.09 3.95
C ALA A 145 -14.70 -1.66 4.55
N LEU A 146 -14.08 -2.65 3.90
CA LEU A 146 -12.77 -3.18 4.30
C LEU A 146 -11.64 -2.15 4.11
N SER A 147 -11.78 -1.18 3.20
CA SER A 147 -10.80 -0.11 3.04
C SER A 147 -10.70 0.77 4.30
N LEU A 148 -11.73 0.81 5.16
CA LEU A 148 -11.68 1.51 6.45
C LEU A 148 -10.63 0.91 7.40
N LEU A 149 -10.19 -0.34 7.19
CA LEU A 149 -9.06 -0.92 7.94
C LEU A 149 -7.74 -0.20 7.64
N THR A 150 -7.70 0.62 6.60
CA THR A 150 -6.58 1.52 6.29
C THR A 150 -6.31 2.48 7.45
N TYR A 151 -7.34 3.03 8.10
CA TYR A 151 -7.15 4.00 9.17
C TYR A 151 -6.36 3.43 10.36
N PRO A 152 -6.79 2.33 11.02
CA PRO A 152 -6.00 1.71 12.08
C PRO A 152 -4.66 1.17 11.57
N GLY A 153 -4.57 0.77 10.30
CA GLY A 153 -3.32 0.35 9.66
C GLY A 153 -2.27 1.47 9.57
N LEU A 154 -2.68 2.67 9.17
CA LEU A 154 -1.82 3.86 9.09
C LEU A 154 -1.35 4.31 10.47
N LEU A 155 -2.26 4.33 11.45
CA LEU A 155 -1.93 4.61 12.85
C LEU A 155 -0.88 3.62 13.38
N LEU A 156 -1.09 2.32 13.15
CA LEU A 156 -0.15 1.30 13.55
C LEU A 156 1.20 1.50 12.87
N CYS A 157 1.24 1.75 11.55
CA CYS A 157 2.47 2.02 10.83
C CYS A 157 3.23 3.22 11.41
N GLY A 158 2.53 4.32 11.69
CA GLY A 158 3.12 5.53 12.29
C GLY A 158 3.73 5.25 13.66
N ALA A 159 2.97 4.64 14.56
CA ALA A 159 3.46 4.27 15.91
C ALA A 159 4.67 3.33 15.85
N LEU A 160 4.64 2.38 14.92
CA LEU A 160 5.70 1.42 14.68
C LEU A 160 6.97 2.06 14.13
N LEU A 161 6.85 3.06 13.25
CA LEU A 161 7.97 3.86 12.75
C LEU A 161 8.58 4.73 13.86
N LEU A 162 7.76 5.33 14.72
CA LEU A 162 8.24 6.06 15.91
C LEU A 162 9.10 5.17 16.81
N ARG A 163 8.67 3.92 17.06
CA ARG A 163 9.42 2.96 17.89
C ARG A 163 10.72 2.48 17.26
N ALA A 164 10.86 2.56 15.93
CA ALA A 164 12.02 2.03 15.24
C ALA A 164 13.28 2.91 15.36
N GLY A 165 13.13 4.18 15.72
CA GLY A 165 14.24 5.11 15.99
C GLY A 165 14.91 5.67 14.72
N GLY A 166 15.87 6.59 14.93
CA GLY A 166 16.61 7.24 13.85
C GLY A 166 15.72 8.06 12.91
N PRO A 167 15.96 8.07 11.58
CA PRO A 167 15.16 8.86 10.63
C PRO A 167 13.69 8.39 10.55
N ALA A 168 13.39 7.16 10.99
CA ALA A 168 12.03 6.63 11.00
C ALA A 168 11.11 7.36 11.97
N VAL A 169 11.65 8.03 13.00
CA VAL A 169 10.86 8.83 13.94
C VAL A 169 10.17 9.99 13.21
N ALA A 170 10.92 10.73 12.39
CA ALA A 170 10.35 11.82 11.60
C ALA A 170 9.29 11.30 10.61
N TRP A 171 9.52 10.13 10.01
CA TRP A 171 8.55 9.52 9.11
C TRP A 171 7.26 9.12 9.83
N GLY A 172 7.38 8.49 10.99
CA GLY A 172 6.23 8.11 11.82
C GLY A 172 5.44 9.32 12.32
N ALA A 173 6.13 10.37 12.75
CA ALA A 173 5.49 11.60 13.21
C ALA A 173 4.70 12.29 12.09
N LEU A 174 5.29 12.46 10.91
CA LEU A 174 4.62 13.07 9.76
C LEU A 174 3.47 12.20 9.21
N LEU A 175 3.61 10.88 9.25
CA LEU A 175 2.55 9.94 8.88
C LEU A 175 1.33 10.08 9.80
N LEU A 176 1.55 10.15 11.12
CA LEU A 176 0.49 10.36 12.10
C LEU A 176 -0.09 11.77 12.02
N ALA A 177 0.74 12.79 11.81
CA ALA A 177 0.27 14.16 11.64
C ALA A 177 -0.61 14.30 10.40
N GLY A 178 -0.21 13.70 9.27
CA GLY A 178 -1.04 13.67 8.05
C GLY A 178 -2.34 12.92 8.24
N PHE A 179 -2.30 11.77 8.92
CA PHE A 179 -3.49 11.01 9.28
C PHE A 179 -4.46 11.80 10.17
N LEU A 180 -3.95 12.44 11.23
CA LEU A 180 -4.78 13.25 12.12
C LEU A 180 -5.32 14.48 11.41
N ALA A 181 -4.52 15.10 10.53
CA ALA A 181 -4.98 16.19 9.69
C ALA A 181 -6.10 15.75 8.73
N ASP A 182 -6.06 14.53 8.19
CA ASP A 182 -7.15 14.01 7.33
C ASP A 182 -8.51 14.00 8.06
N LEU A 183 -8.51 13.75 9.37
CA LEU A 183 -9.73 13.69 10.18
C LEU A 183 -10.36 15.06 10.45
N PHE A 184 -9.56 16.14 10.43
CA PHE A 184 -10.00 17.46 10.93
C PHE A 184 -9.77 18.61 9.95
N LEU A 185 -8.83 18.46 9.03
CA LEU A 185 -8.23 19.53 8.23
C LEU A 185 -7.82 18.99 6.85
N LEU A 186 -8.82 18.81 5.98
CA LEU A 186 -8.73 18.14 4.68
C LEU A 186 -7.49 18.54 3.84
N HIS A 187 -7.16 19.84 3.78
CA HIS A 187 -6.01 20.36 3.01
C HIS A 187 -4.67 20.26 3.76
N VAL A 188 -4.67 20.17 5.08
CA VAL A 188 -3.46 20.09 5.91
C VAL A 188 -2.81 18.70 5.82
N MET A 189 -3.63 17.67 5.57
CA MET A 189 -3.13 16.32 5.27
C MET A 189 -2.14 16.34 4.09
N ALA A 190 -2.47 17.01 3.00
CA ALA A 190 -1.65 17.03 1.79
C ALA A 190 -0.25 17.61 2.07
N VAL A 191 -0.20 18.69 2.85
CA VAL A 191 1.06 19.30 3.30
C VAL A 191 1.90 18.31 4.10
N ALA A 192 1.31 17.61 5.07
CA ALA A 192 2.02 16.65 5.89
C ALA A 192 2.62 15.49 5.06
N TYR A 193 1.89 14.98 4.07
CA TYR A 193 2.38 13.89 3.20
C TYR A 193 3.41 14.35 2.16
N VAL A 194 3.31 15.58 1.66
CA VAL A 194 4.36 16.20 0.82
C VAL A 194 5.65 16.40 1.63
N LEU A 195 5.53 16.89 2.87
CA LEU A 195 6.68 17.00 3.78
C LEU A 195 7.28 15.62 4.10
N LEU A 196 6.44 14.61 4.37
CA LEU A 196 6.89 13.24 4.55
C LEU A 196 7.68 12.74 3.33
N SER A 197 7.16 12.97 2.12
CA SER A 197 7.84 12.63 0.88
C SER A 197 9.23 13.28 0.79
N ALA A 198 9.31 14.59 1.00
CA ALA A 198 10.57 15.33 0.97
C ALA A 198 11.58 14.79 2.00
N VAL A 199 11.13 14.53 3.24
CA VAL A 199 11.97 13.98 4.30
C VAL A 199 12.46 12.56 3.95
N VAL A 200 11.61 11.71 3.38
CA VAL A 200 11.99 10.36 2.94
C VAL A 200 13.06 10.42 1.84
N VAL A 201 12.90 11.31 0.86
CA VAL A 201 13.89 11.49 -0.23
C VAL A 201 15.21 12.04 0.33
N ALA A 202 15.16 13.08 1.16
CA ALA A 202 16.34 13.72 1.73
C ALA A 202 17.13 12.82 2.68
N THR A 203 16.44 12.01 3.49
CA THR A 203 17.11 11.05 4.37
C THR A 203 17.75 9.90 3.59
N ALA A 204 17.14 9.46 2.48
CA ALA A 204 17.70 8.42 1.64
C ALA A 204 18.90 8.87 0.79
N SER A 205 18.94 10.14 0.36
CA SER A 205 20.08 10.68 -0.38
C SER A 205 21.32 10.83 0.51
N ARG A 206 21.15 11.23 1.77
CA ARG A 206 22.25 11.33 2.75
C ARG A 206 22.94 9.99 3.03
N VAL A 207 22.19 8.89 3.06
CA VAL A 207 22.74 7.53 3.28
C VAL A 207 23.56 7.02 2.08
N ARG A 208 23.37 7.56 0.88
CA ARG A 208 24.18 7.18 -0.30
C ARG A 208 25.48 7.97 -0.44
N ALA A 209 25.60 9.09 0.28
CA ALA A 209 26.70 10.03 0.13
C ALA A 209 27.80 9.87 1.20
N GLY A 210 27.60 9.02 2.20
CA GLY A 210 28.59 8.64 3.22
C GLY A 210 28.87 7.16 3.17
#